data_AF-A0A241XE68-F1
#
_entry.id   AF-A0A241XE68-F1
#
_cell.length_a   1.000
_cell.length_b   1.000
_cell.length_c   1.000
_cell.angle_alpha   90.00
_cell.angle_beta   90.00
_cell.angle_gamma   90.00
#
_symmetry.space_group_name_H-M   'P 1'
#
loop_
_entity.id
_entity.type
_entity.pdbx_description
1 polymer ?
#
loop_
_entity_poly.entity_id
_entity_poly.type
_entity_poly.pdbx_seq_one_letter_code
_entity_poly.pdbx_strand_id
1 'polypeptide(L)' 'MIVTAQHLHTVPTWTTRQGYCHRQAREFFKRHGLDWMAFLRDGIEADVLVATGDALALKLVEHARQEVADGR' A
#
# COMPACT_ATOMS: atom_id res chain seq x y z
N MET A 1 11.84 3.79 0.22
CA MET A 1 10.75 4.78 0.21
C MET A 1 9.62 4.30 1.10
N ILE A 2 8.92 5.22 1.74
CA ILE A 2 7.83 4.89 2.66
C ILE A 2 6.51 4.90 1.90
N VAL A 3 5.76 3.81 2.01
CA VAL A 3 4.38 3.70 1.54
C VAL A 3 3.47 4.03 2.71
N THR A 4 2.58 5.01 2.54
CA THR A 4 1.66 5.46 3.59
C THR A 4 0.22 5.11 3.25
N ALA A 5 -0.68 5.34 4.20
CA ALA A 5 -2.13 5.21 3.99
C ALA A 5 -2.64 6.08 2.82
N GLN A 6 -2.00 7.22 2.53
CA GLN A 6 -2.39 8.08 1.42
C GLN A 6 -2.27 7.36 0.08
N HIS A 7 -1.13 6.69 -0.18
CA HIS A 7 -0.95 5.89 -1.39
C HIS A 7 -2.01 4.78 -1.51
N LEU A 8 -2.43 4.22 -0.37
CA LEU A 8 -3.46 3.19 -0.32
C LEU A 8 -4.84 3.71 -0.73
N HIS A 9 -5.11 5.00 -0.55
CA HIS A 9 -6.37 5.65 -0.97
C HIS A 9 -6.36 6.11 -2.42
N THR A 10 -5.19 6.41 -2.96
CA THR A 10 -5.02 6.94 -4.33
C THR A 10 -4.71 5.86 -5.36
N VAL A 11 -4.26 4.67 -4.93
CA VAL A 11 -3.89 3.59 -5.85
C VAL A 11 -5.06 3.22 -6.78
N PRO A 12 -4.87 3.21 -8.11
CA PRO A 12 -5.90 2.78 -9.04
C PRO A 12 -6.12 1.27 -8.91
N THR A 13 -7.35 0.87 -8.58
CA THR A 13 -7.70 -0.56 -8.52
C THR A 13 -8.14 -1.06 -9.89
N TRP A 14 -8.26 -2.39 -10.05
CA TRP A 14 -8.79 -3.01 -11.27
C TRP A 14 -10.31 -2.80 -11.47
N THR A 15 -10.95 -2.07 -10.56
CA THR A 15 -12.36 -1.66 -10.66
C THR A 15 -12.44 -0.15 -10.85
N THR A 16 -13.62 0.39 -11.14
CA THR A 16 -13.87 1.85 -11.23
C THR A 16 -13.60 2.59 -9.89
N ARG A 17 -13.32 1.88 -8.78
CA ARG A 17 -12.95 2.50 -7.51
C ARG A 17 -11.45 2.78 -7.43
N GLN A 18 -11.13 3.95 -6.87
CA GLN A 18 -9.77 4.33 -6.51
C GLN A 18 -9.57 4.01 -5.02
N GLY A 19 -8.39 3.49 -4.69
CA GLY A 19 -8.00 3.12 -3.33
C GLY A 19 -8.44 1.72 -2.91
N TYR A 20 -7.60 1.08 -2.08
CA TYR A 20 -7.96 -0.18 -1.45
C TYR A 20 -8.87 0.04 -0.25
N CYS A 21 -9.87 -0.82 -0.10
CA CYS A 21 -10.70 -0.86 1.09
C CYS A 21 -9.85 -1.20 2.32
N HIS A 22 -9.97 -0.42 3.40
CA HIS A 22 -9.27 -0.69 4.67
C HIS A 22 -9.47 -2.11 5.18
N ARG A 23 -10.64 -2.73 4.92
CA ARG A 23 -10.91 -4.11 5.30
C ARG A 23 -9.94 -5.09 4.62
N GLN A 24 -9.73 -4.94 3.32
CA GLN A 24 -8.86 -5.83 2.54
C GLN A 24 -7.38 -5.57 2.85
N ALA A 25 -7.02 -4.30 3.03
CA ALA A 25 -5.68 -3.93 3.50
C ALA A 25 -5.40 -4.55 4.87
N ARG A 26 -6.29 -4.37 5.85
CA ARG A 26 -6.11 -4.95 7.20
C ARG A 26 -5.99 -6.48 7.17
N GLU A 27 -6.78 -7.17 6.34
CA GLU A 27 -6.67 -8.61 6.13
C GLU A 27 -5.30 -9.00 5.56
N PHE A 28 -4.80 -8.28 4.56
CA PHE A 28 -3.46 -8.47 3.98
C PHE A 28 -2.38 -8.30 5.06
N PHE A 29 -2.37 -7.16 5.77
CA PHE A 29 -1.39 -6.91 6.83
C PHE A 29 -1.42 -8.01 7.90
N LYS A 30 -2.61 -8.46 8.32
CA LYS A 30 -2.77 -9.57 9.26
C LYS A 30 -2.22 -10.90 8.73
N ARG A 31 -2.43 -11.22 7.45
CA ARG A 31 -1.92 -12.46 6.82
C ARG A 31 -0.40 -12.48 6.72
N HIS A 32 0.22 -11.32 6.51
CA HIS A 32 1.67 -11.18 6.40
C HIS A 32 2.36 -10.85 7.73
N GLY A 33 1.63 -10.80 8.85
CA GLY A 33 2.19 -10.47 10.16
C GLY A 33 2.66 -9.02 10.30
N LEU A 34 2.14 -8.11 9.47
CA LEU A 34 2.49 -6.69 9.44
C LEU A 34 1.55 -5.89 10.35
N ASP A 35 2.09 -4.85 10.98
CA ASP A 35 1.32 -4.02 11.90
C ASP A 35 0.56 -2.91 11.17
N TRP A 36 -0.76 -3.11 11.03
CA TRP A 36 -1.66 -2.16 10.37
C TRP A 36 -1.69 -0.79 11.07
N MET A 37 -1.59 -0.76 12.40
CA MET A 37 -1.65 0.50 13.15
C MET A 37 -0.36 1.29 13.00
N ALA A 38 0.79 0.62 12.96
CA ALA A 38 2.06 1.26 12.64
C ALA A 38 2.05 1.85 11.21
N PHE A 39 1.54 1.08 10.23
CA PHE A 39 1.40 1.55 8.84
C PHE A 39 0.53 2.81 8.72
N LEU A 40 -0.56 2.93 9.47
CA LEU A 40 -1.41 4.13 9.41
C LEU A 40 -0.74 5.38 10.00
N ARG A 41 0.18 5.22 10.96
CA ARG A 41 0.86 6.34 11.62
C ARG A 41 2.13 6.77 10.90
N ASP A 42 2.98 5.81 10.56
CA ASP A 42 4.33 6.04 10.05
C ASP A 42 4.49 5.61 8.59
N GLY A 43 3.61 4.73 8.10
CA GLY A 43 3.78 4.02 6.84
C GLY A 43 4.59 2.73 7.01
N ILE A 44 4.95 2.12 5.89
CA ILE A 44 5.79 0.92 5.83
C ILE A 44 6.76 1.03 4.66
N GLU A 45 7.90 0.38 4.77
CA GLU A 45 8.85 0.31 3.67
C GLU A 45 8.26 -0.44 2.47
N ALA A 46 8.46 0.14 1.28
CA ALA A 46 8.07 -0.49 0.03
C ALA A 46 8.69 -1.88 -0.16
N ASP A 47 9.91 -2.10 0.33
CA ASP A 47 10.60 -3.40 0.22
C ASP A 47 9.85 -4.50 0.97
N VAL A 48 9.33 -4.20 2.16
CA VAL A 48 8.51 -5.13 2.95
C VAL A 48 7.25 -5.54 2.18
N LEU A 49 6.63 -4.59 1.48
CA LEU A 49 5.47 -4.88 0.63
C LEU A 49 5.87 -5.72 -0.59
N VAL A 50 6.99 -5.43 -1.25
CA VAL A 50 7.49 -6.22 -2.39
C VAL A 50 7.85 -7.65 -1.95
N ALA A 51 8.43 -7.82 -0.76
CA ALA A 51 8.80 -9.10 -0.20
C ALA A 51 7.60 -10.02 0.07
N THR A 52 6.40 -9.47 0.27
CA THR A 52 5.18 -10.29 0.38
C THR A 52 4.82 -11.02 -0.91
N GLY A 53 5.29 -10.54 -2.07
CA GLY A 53 5.02 -11.12 -3.39
C GLY A 53 3.56 -10.98 -3.87
N ASP A 54 2.74 -10.21 -3.16
CA ASP A 54 1.32 -10.06 -3.50
C ASP A 54 1.12 -9.02 -4.61
N ALA A 55 0.24 -9.32 -5.56
CA ALA A 55 -0.04 -8.43 -6.69
C ALA A 55 -0.60 -7.06 -6.24
N LEU A 56 -1.38 -7.00 -5.15
CA LEU A 56 -1.87 -5.75 -4.56
C LEU A 56 -0.71 -4.92 -3.98
N ALA A 57 0.20 -5.59 -3.27
CA ALA A 57 1.35 -4.94 -2.65
C ALA A 57 2.28 -4.36 -3.71
N LEU A 58 2.56 -5.11 -4.77
CA LEU A 58 3.38 -4.66 -5.90
C LEU A 58 2.75 -3.44 -6.60
N LYS A 59 1.44 -3.49 -6.87
CA LYS A 59 0.70 -2.37 -7.48
C LYS A 59 0.73 -1.12 -6.61
N LEU A 60 0.57 -1.28 -5.29
CA LEU A 60 0.63 -0.17 -4.32
C LEU A 60 2.02 0.48 -4.30
N VAL A 61 3.08 -0.33 -4.29
CA VAL A 61 4.46 0.16 -4.31
C VAL A 61 4.75 0.89 -5.62
N GLU A 62 4.29 0.36 -6.75
CA GLU A 62 4.42 1.03 -8.05
C GLU A 62 3.71 2.40 -8.04
N HIS A 63 2.46 2.46 -7.57
CA HIS A 63 1.72 3.72 -7.45
C HIS A 63 2.43 4.72 -6.54
N ALA A 64 2.88 4.27 -5.36
CA ALA A 64 3.60 5.11 -4.43
C ALA A 64 4.90 5.66 -5.06
N ARG A 65 5.63 4.83 -5.83
CA ARG A 65 6.81 5.27 -6.59
C ARG A 65 6.47 6.36 -7.60
N GLN A 66 5.35 6.22 -8.31
CA GLN A 66 4.89 7.21 -9.27
C GLN A 66 4.51 8.53 -8.59
N GLU A 67 3.76 8.50 -7.48
CA GLU A 67 3.40 9.73 -6.74
C GLU A 67 4.64 10.48 -6.22
N VAL A 68 5.62 9.75 -5.67
CA VAL A 68 6.89 10.34 -5.21
C VAL A 68 7.71 10.89 -6.38
N ALA A 69 7.70 10.22 -7.53
CA ALA A 69 8.38 10.69 -8.74
C ALA A 69 7.69 11.91 -9.37
N ASP A 70 6.36 11.99 -9.27
CA ASP A 70 5.54 13.14 -9.69
C ASP A 70 5.68 14.34 -8.73
N GLY A 71 6.33 14.14 -7.57
CA GLY A 71 6.62 15.18 -6.59
C GLY A 71 5.44 15.53 -5.68
N ARG A 72 4.50 14.59 -5.53
CA ARG A 72 3.29 14.75 -4.72
C ARG A 72 3.46 14.30 -3.27
#